data_AF-A0A8T1DL12-F1
#
_entry.id   AF-A0A8T1DL12-F1
#
_cell.length_a   1.000
_cell.length_b   1.000
_cell.length_c   1.000
_cell.angle_alpha   90.00
_cell.angle_beta   90.00
_cell.angle_gamma   90.00
#
_symmetry.space_group_name_H-M   'P 1'
#
loop_
_entity.id
_entity.type
_entity.pdbx_description
1 polymer ?
#
loop_
_entity_poly.entity_id
_entity_poly.type
_entity_poly.pdbx_seq_one_letter_code
_entity_poly.pdbx_strand_id
1 'polypeptide(L)'
;GAHVVLACRSEERGREAEANLREALSSTPEAGKVEFAKLDLGDLSSVKKFSEDFKKSHTRLDLLINNAGIMGGAWGLSVDGYERQFATNHLGHFALTAQMFPLLQQSTPSRIVNVSSIVHRSAPTWNEDEIMTTSEDKYREMDNYGVTKLSNILFTNELARRIKAAGIEGITAAACHPGVTATNLATAST
;
A
#
# COMPACT_ATOMS: atom_id res chain seq x y z
N GLY A 1 -15.89 -14.81 9.08
CA GLY A 1 -15.33 -13.53 8.58
C GLY A 1 -13.84 -13.67 8.25
N ALA A 2 -13.19 -12.61 7.77
CA ALA A 2 -11.76 -12.62 7.43
C ALA A 2 -10.86 -12.43 8.67
N HIS A 3 -9.58 -12.83 8.59
CA HIS A 3 -8.56 -12.35 9.52
C HIS A 3 -7.86 -11.14 8.89
N VAL A 4 -7.96 -9.97 9.53
CA VAL A 4 -7.46 -8.70 9.00
C VAL A 4 -6.29 -8.20 9.85
N VAL A 5 -5.14 -8.04 9.21
CA VAL A 5 -3.97 -7.38 9.81
C VAL A 5 -4.00 -5.90 9.44
N LEU A 6 -4.22 -5.04 10.44
CA LEU A 6 -4.15 -3.58 10.32
C LEU A 6 -2.68 -3.14 10.35
N ALA A 7 -2.05 -3.14 9.18
CA ALA A 7 -0.68 -2.69 9.00
C ALA A 7 -0.61 -1.15 9.00
N CYS A 8 -0.20 -0.56 10.11
CA CYS A 8 -0.28 0.88 10.36
C CYS A 8 1.04 1.48 10.85
N ARG A 9 1.36 2.71 10.41
CA ARG A 9 2.55 3.45 10.87
C ARG A 9 2.44 3.95 12.30
N SER A 10 1.25 4.28 12.78
CA SER A 10 1.02 4.80 14.13
C SER A 10 0.49 3.66 15.00
N GLU A 11 1.25 3.29 16.03
CA GLU A 11 0.84 2.20 16.93
C GLU A 11 -0.39 2.57 17.75
N GLU A 12 -0.41 3.79 18.29
CA GLU A 12 -1.55 4.32 19.05
C GLU A 12 -2.85 4.24 18.24
N ARG A 13 -2.90 4.90 17.07
CA ARG A 13 -4.11 4.89 16.21
C ARG A 13 -4.44 3.49 15.68
N GLY A 14 -3.42 2.67 15.41
CA GLY A 14 -3.61 1.30 14.95
C GLY A 14 -4.27 0.41 16.00
N ARG A 15 -3.81 0.50 17.25
CA ARG A 15 -4.38 -0.24 18.40
C ARG A 15 -5.76 0.27 18.79
N GLU A 16 -5.99 1.58 18.72
CA GLU A 16 -7.31 2.17 18.92
C GLU A 16 -8.32 1.62 17.88
N ALA A 17 -7.95 1.62 16.60
CA ALA A 17 -8.78 1.05 15.53
C ALA A 17 -9.03 -0.45 15.72
N GLU A 18 -8.01 -1.22 16.12
CA GLU A 18 -8.14 -2.64 16.46
C GLU A 18 -9.16 -2.85 17.60
N ALA A 19 -9.05 -2.09 18.69
CA ALA A 19 -9.94 -2.20 19.84
C ALA A 19 -11.39 -1.90 19.46
N ASN A 20 -11.63 -0.79 18.75
CA ASN A 20 -12.96 -0.39 18.29
C ASN A 20 -13.59 -1.44 17.37
N LEU A 21 -12.81 -2.03 16.46
CA LEU A 21 -13.31 -3.09 15.57
C LEU A 21 -13.61 -4.38 16.34
N ARG A 22 -12.75 -4.77 17.29
CA ARG A 22 -13.00 -5.94 18.14
C ARG A 22 -14.26 -5.79 18.98
N GLU A 23 -14.50 -4.59 19.53
CA GLU A 23 -15.72 -4.28 20.27
C GLU A 23 -16.96 -4.36 19.37
N ALA A 24 -16.93 -3.69 18.21
CA ALA A 24 -18.03 -3.69 17.25
C ALA A 24 -18.39 -5.10 16.73
N LEU A 25 -17.41 -5.99 16.65
CA LEU A 25 -17.58 -7.36 16.20
C LEU A 25 -17.98 -8.35 17.30
N SER A 26 -17.89 -7.95 18.59
CA SER A 26 -18.05 -8.85 19.74
C SER A 26 -19.40 -9.57 19.80
N SER A 27 -20.46 -8.95 19.27
CA SER A 27 -21.82 -9.49 19.24
C SER A 27 -22.20 -10.18 17.93
N THR A 28 -21.28 -10.28 16.97
CA THR A 28 -21.53 -10.88 15.66
C THR A 28 -20.98 -12.31 15.61
N PRO A 29 -21.83 -13.34 15.62
CA PRO A 29 -21.40 -14.72 15.45
C PRO A 29 -20.63 -14.87 14.12
N GLU A 30 -19.54 -15.62 14.13
CA GLU A 30 -18.65 -15.82 12.97
C GLU A 30 -17.95 -14.55 12.44
N ALA A 31 -17.90 -13.49 13.24
CA ALA A 31 -17.06 -12.34 12.95
C ALA A 31 -15.61 -12.77 12.67
N GLY A 32 -14.96 -11.99 11.81
CA GLY A 32 -13.54 -12.12 11.56
C GLY A 32 -12.69 -11.81 12.80
N LYS A 33 -11.37 -11.88 12.63
CA LYS A 33 -10.40 -11.39 13.62
C LYS A 33 -9.71 -10.15 13.06
N VAL A 34 -9.31 -9.27 13.96
CA VAL A 34 -8.55 -8.06 13.61
C VAL A 34 -7.36 -7.96 14.53
N GLU A 35 -6.17 -7.76 13.97
CA GLU A 35 -4.96 -7.50 14.73
C GLU A 35 -4.16 -6.33 14.19
N PHE A 36 -3.51 -5.57 15.07
CA PHE A 36 -2.58 -4.52 14.68
C PHE A 36 -1.19 -5.09 14.36
N ALA A 37 -0.57 -4.53 13.32
CA ALA A 37 0.86 -4.71 13.07
C ALA A 37 1.50 -3.39 12.64
N LYS A 38 2.71 -3.11 13.15
CA LYS A 38 3.45 -1.90 12.80
C LYS A 38 4.04 -2.03 11.40
N LEU A 39 3.76 -1.06 10.54
CA LEU A 39 4.35 -0.94 9.20
C LEU A 39 4.45 0.52 8.80
N ASP A 40 5.67 0.99 8.50
CA ASP A 40 5.90 2.27 7.83
C ASP A 40 6.39 2.03 6.40
N LEU A 41 5.62 2.45 5.41
CA LEU A 41 5.97 2.26 3.99
C LEU A 41 7.02 3.27 3.50
N GLY A 42 7.27 4.34 4.25
CA GLY A 42 8.36 5.28 3.98
C GLY A 42 9.73 4.77 4.45
N ASP A 43 9.81 3.57 5.03
CA ASP A 43 11.03 2.94 5.54
C ASP A 43 11.11 1.49 5.04
N LEU A 44 12.01 1.22 4.09
CA LEU A 44 12.15 -0.12 3.50
C LEU A 44 12.65 -1.16 4.51
N SER A 45 13.35 -0.75 5.57
CA SER A 45 13.71 -1.64 6.67
C SER A 45 12.48 -2.04 7.50
N SER A 46 11.52 -1.12 7.68
CA SER A 46 10.22 -1.39 8.30
C SER A 46 9.41 -2.38 7.46
N VAL A 47 9.35 -2.18 6.14
CA VAL A 47 8.68 -3.10 5.20
C VAL A 47 9.27 -4.51 5.28
N LYS A 48 10.61 -4.62 5.29
CA LYS A 48 11.31 -5.90 5.43
C LYS A 48 10.99 -6.58 6.75
N LYS A 49 11.12 -5.85 7.86
CA LYS A 49 10.82 -6.38 9.19
C LYS A 49 9.38 -6.87 9.30
N PHE A 50 8.41 -6.06 8.88
CA PHE A 50 7.00 -6.44 8.85
C PHE A 50 6.81 -7.72 8.04
N SER A 51 7.42 -7.80 6.86
CA SER A 51 7.30 -8.94 5.97
C SER A 51 7.83 -10.24 6.59
N GLU A 52 8.99 -10.17 7.24
CA GLU A 52 9.60 -11.30 7.95
C GLU A 52 8.75 -11.74 9.15
N ASP A 53 8.27 -10.79 9.95
CA ASP A 53 7.46 -11.09 11.13
C ASP A 53 6.09 -11.65 10.76
N PHE A 54 5.44 -11.11 9.72
CA PHE A 54 4.18 -11.64 9.18
C PHE A 54 4.34 -13.11 8.76
N LYS A 55 5.40 -13.44 8.02
CA LYS A 55 5.67 -14.82 7.54
C LYS A 55 6.00 -15.80 8.67
N LYS A 56 6.40 -15.33 9.86
CA LYS A 56 6.60 -16.18 11.04
C LYS A 56 5.29 -16.54 11.73
N SER A 57 4.33 -15.63 11.75
CA SER A 57 3.04 -15.80 12.44
C SER A 57 1.90 -16.25 11.53
N HIS A 58 2.03 -16.07 10.21
CA HIS A 58 1.01 -16.37 9.22
C HIS A 58 1.56 -17.26 8.11
N THR A 59 0.83 -18.33 7.83
CA THR A 59 1.13 -19.28 6.75
C THR A 59 0.30 -19.04 5.49
N ARG A 60 -0.56 -18.01 5.50
CA ARG A 60 -1.46 -17.66 4.39
C ARG A 60 -1.65 -16.15 4.31
N LEU A 61 -1.76 -15.65 3.07
CA LEU A 61 -2.14 -14.29 2.72
C LEU A 61 -3.05 -14.32 1.49
N ASP A 62 -4.36 -14.25 1.70
CA ASP A 62 -5.34 -14.31 0.61
C ASP A 62 -5.51 -12.95 -0.09
N LEU A 63 -5.35 -11.84 0.65
CA LEU A 63 -5.59 -10.48 0.17
C LEU A 63 -4.49 -9.53 0.66
N LEU A 64 -3.75 -8.93 -0.27
CA LEU A 64 -2.86 -7.79 0.00
C LEU A 64 -3.51 -6.51 -0.54
N ILE A 65 -3.83 -5.57 0.35
CA ILE A 65 -4.46 -4.30 -0.01
C ILE A 65 -3.45 -3.17 0.22
N ASN A 66 -2.81 -2.71 -0.86
CA ASN A 66 -1.90 -1.57 -0.89
C ASN A 66 -2.72 -0.27 -0.87
N ASN A 67 -3.23 0.08 0.31
CA ASN A 67 -4.14 1.21 0.53
C ASN A 67 -3.44 2.46 1.06
N ALA A 68 -2.42 2.30 1.89
CA ALA A 68 -1.83 3.41 2.63
C ALA A 68 -1.28 4.49 1.70
N GLY A 69 -1.34 5.74 2.15
CA GLY A 69 -0.76 6.83 1.39
C GLY A 69 -0.82 8.15 2.13
N ILE A 70 -0.03 9.09 1.63
CA ILE A 70 -0.01 10.48 2.00
C ILE A 70 -0.31 11.33 0.76
N MET A 71 -0.87 12.52 0.98
CA MET A 71 -1.18 13.46 -0.09
C MET A 71 -0.64 14.83 0.30
N GLY A 72 0.33 15.32 -0.47
CA GLY A 72 0.96 16.62 -0.26
C GLY A 72 1.89 16.70 0.95
N GLY A 73 2.04 17.91 1.49
CA GLY A 73 3.05 18.28 2.48
C GLY A 73 4.35 18.77 1.83
N ALA A 74 5.21 19.40 2.64
CA ALA A 74 6.50 19.93 2.18
C ALA A 74 7.37 18.84 1.54
N TRP A 75 8.15 19.22 0.53
CA TRP A 75 9.14 18.33 -0.06
C TRP A 75 10.07 17.79 1.02
N GLY A 76 10.38 16.50 0.92
CA GLY A 76 11.28 15.86 1.84
C GLY A 76 11.56 14.44 1.42
N LEU A 77 12.63 13.89 1.98
CA LEU A 77 13.06 12.54 1.70
C LEU A 77 12.55 11.57 2.78
N SER A 78 12.32 10.34 2.37
CA SER A 78 12.16 9.18 3.23
C SER A 78 13.50 8.81 3.87
N VAL A 79 13.50 7.86 4.82
CA VAL A 79 14.75 7.40 5.47
C VAL A 79 15.72 6.76 4.47
N ASP A 80 15.19 6.24 3.35
CA ASP A 80 15.96 5.62 2.26
C ASP A 80 16.35 6.63 1.16
N GLY A 81 16.05 7.93 1.31
CA GLY A 81 16.46 8.98 0.37
C GLY A 81 15.54 9.19 -0.84
N TYR A 82 14.31 8.67 -0.81
CA TYR A 82 13.32 8.88 -1.88
C TYR A 82 12.34 9.99 -1.52
N GLU A 83 11.77 10.68 -2.51
CA GLU A 83 10.69 11.66 -2.27
C GLU A 83 9.55 11.01 -1.48
N ARG A 84 9.09 11.69 -0.42
CA ARG A 84 8.24 11.11 0.62
C ARG A 84 6.93 10.51 0.09
N GLN A 85 6.22 11.18 -0.81
CA GLN A 85 4.99 10.66 -1.39
C GLN A 85 5.27 9.44 -2.25
N PHE A 86 6.28 9.49 -3.12
CA PHE A 86 6.70 8.37 -3.96
C PHE A 86 7.13 7.16 -3.13
N ALA A 87 7.95 7.38 -2.11
CA ALA A 87 8.41 6.36 -1.17
C ALA A 87 7.21 5.63 -0.53
N THR A 88 6.27 6.38 0.04
CA THR A 88 5.15 5.83 0.80
C THR A 88 4.07 5.23 -0.10
N ASN A 89 3.63 5.96 -1.11
CA ASN A 89 2.44 5.62 -1.88
C ASN A 89 2.70 4.54 -2.94
N HIS A 90 3.95 4.40 -3.37
CA HIS A 90 4.33 3.51 -4.46
C HIS A 90 5.49 2.57 -4.09
N LEU A 91 6.68 3.09 -3.76
CA LEU A 91 7.88 2.25 -3.60
C LEU A 91 7.75 1.26 -2.44
N GLY A 92 7.22 1.70 -1.29
CA GLY A 92 6.95 0.84 -0.14
C GLY A 92 5.93 -0.26 -0.47
N HIS A 93 4.87 0.06 -1.21
CA HIS A 93 3.89 -0.93 -1.67
C HIS A 93 4.48 -1.93 -2.66
N PHE A 94 5.31 -1.45 -3.60
CA PHE A 94 6.05 -2.31 -4.52
C PHE A 94 6.94 -3.29 -3.75
N ALA A 95 7.73 -2.78 -2.80
CA ALA A 95 8.61 -3.60 -1.97
C ALA A 95 7.83 -4.60 -1.10
N LEU A 96 6.73 -4.18 -0.49
CA LEU A 96 5.86 -5.06 0.30
C LEU A 96 5.28 -6.18 -0.58
N THR A 97 4.77 -5.83 -1.75
CA THR A 97 4.22 -6.80 -2.70
C THR A 97 5.28 -7.81 -3.13
N ALA A 98 6.49 -7.35 -3.48
CA ALA A 98 7.58 -8.24 -3.86
C ALA A 98 7.96 -9.21 -2.73
N GLN A 99 8.02 -8.75 -1.48
CA GLN A 99 8.37 -9.58 -0.32
C GLN A 99 7.26 -10.56 0.09
N MET A 100 6.00 -10.20 -0.13
CA MET A 100 4.81 -11.02 0.15
C MET A 100 4.45 -11.97 -0.99
N PHE A 101 4.95 -11.74 -2.20
CA PHE A 101 4.57 -12.48 -3.41
C PHE A 101 4.68 -14.01 -3.26
N PRO A 102 5.76 -14.59 -2.68
CA PRO A 102 5.82 -16.03 -2.48
C PRO A 102 4.68 -16.58 -1.60
N LEU A 103 4.28 -15.84 -0.56
CA LEU A 103 3.19 -16.24 0.33
C LEU A 103 1.83 -16.12 -0.37
N LEU A 104 1.63 -15.06 -1.16
CA LEU A 104 0.44 -14.89 -1.99
C LEU A 104 0.29 -16.04 -2.99
N GLN A 105 1.39 -16.47 -3.61
CA GLN A 105 1.41 -17.60 -4.54
C GLN A 105 1.08 -18.93 -3.84
N GLN A 106 1.59 -19.14 -2.63
CA GLN A 106 1.23 -20.31 -1.80
C GLN A 106 -0.25 -20.29 -1.38
N SER A 107 -0.85 -19.09 -1.28
CA SER A 107 -2.19 -18.85 -0.74
C SER A 107 -3.28 -18.79 -1.81
N THR A 108 -3.02 -19.28 -3.02
CA THR A 108 -4.01 -19.19 -4.11
C THR A 108 -5.33 -19.90 -3.76
N PRO A 109 -6.50 -19.33 -4.13
CA PRO A 109 -6.67 -18.07 -4.86
C PRO A 109 -6.36 -16.85 -3.98
N SER A 110 -5.52 -15.93 -4.50
CA SER A 110 -5.11 -14.73 -3.77
C SER A 110 -5.20 -13.47 -4.64
N ARG A 111 -5.25 -12.30 -4.01
CA ARG A 111 -5.36 -11.01 -4.72
C ARG A 111 -4.46 -9.94 -4.15
N ILE A 112 -3.95 -9.10 -5.05
CA ILE A 112 -3.20 -7.89 -4.76
C ILE A 112 -4.04 -6.73 -5.29
N VAL A 113 -4.41 -5.80 -4.41
CA VAL A 113 -5.23 -4.63 -4.74
C VAL A 113 -4.42 -3.37 -4.48
N ASN A 114 -4.13 -2.61 -5.53
CA ASN A 114 -3.46 -1.32 -5.43
C ASN A 114 -4.50 -0.19 -5.46
N VAL A 115 -4.59 0.58 -4.38
CA VAL A 115 -5.53 1.71 -4.30
C VAL A 115 -4.92 2.93 -5.00
N SER A 116 -5.53 3.30 -6.11
CA SER A 116 -5.20 4.48 -6.91
C SER A 116 -6.21 5.63 -6.66
N SER A 117 -6.13 6.70 -7.46
CA SER A 117 -6.99 7.89 -7.38
C SER A 117 -7.31 8.41 -8.78
N ILE A 118 -8.44 9.09 -8.98
CA ILE A 118 -8.74 9.82 -10.24
C ILE A 118 -7.63 10.82 -10.59
N VAL A 119 -6.90 11.32 -9.59
CA VAL A 119 -5.76 12.25 -9.74
C VAL A 119 -4.64 11.67 -10.61
N HIS A 120 -4.57 10.34 -10.83
CA HIS A 120 -3.65 9.75 -11.80
C HIS A 120 -3.79 10.34 -13.21
N ARG A 121 -4.98 10.84 -13.58
CA ARG A 121 -5.23 11.47 -14.89
C ARG A 121 -4.59 12.84 -15.02
N SER A 122 -4.26 13.47 -13.90
CA SER A 122 -3.58 14.76 -13.84
C SER A 122 -2.07 14.63 -13.71
N ALA A 123 -1.54 13.40 -13.66
CA ALA A 123 -0.10 13.20 -13.67
C ALA A 123 0.49 13.82 -14.94
N PRO A 124 1.62 14.56 -14.85
CA PRO A 124 2.35 14.98 -16.03
C PRO A 124 2.75 13.77 -16.88
N THR A 125 3.10 14.01 -18.15
CA THR A 125 3.50 12.95 -19.07
C THR A 125 4.51 12.00 -18.41
N TRP A 126 4.19 10.70 -18.44
CA TRP A 126 5.03 9.67 -17.85
C TRP A 126 6.43 9.70 -18.48
N ASN A 127 7.45 9.88 -17.64
CA ASN A 127 8.86 9.83 -18.01
C ASN A 127 9.53 8.73 -17.18
N GLU A 128 9.96 7.64 -17.82
CA GLU A 128 10.60 6.52 -17.13
C GLU A 128 11.98 6.86 -16.54
N ASP A 129 12.65 7.87 -17.08
CA ASP A 129 13.93 8.36 -16.58
C ASP A 129 13.77 9.32 -15.38
N GLU A 130 12.56 9.87 -15.17
CA GLU A 130 12.27 10.87 -14.12
C GLU A 130 10.93 10.57 -13.43
N ILE A 131 10.74 9.32 -12.99
CA ILE A 131 9.49 8.89 -12.32
C ILE A 131 9.26 9.53 -10.94
N MET A 132 10.33 10.08 -10.33
CA MET A 132 10.30 10.64 -8.98
C MET A 132 11.01 11.99 -8.99
N THR A 133 10.38 13.00 -8.39
CA THR A 133 10.99 14.31 -8.21
C THR A 133 12.15 14.25 -7.21
N THR A 134 13.32 14.73 -7.63
CA THR A 134 14.54 14.68 -6.80
C THR A 134 14.91 16.02 -6.16
N SER A 135 14.12 17.08 -6.36
CA SER A 135 14.41 18.42 -5.84
C SER A 135 13.17 19.21 -5.45
N GLU A 136 13.32 20.10 -4.47
CA GLU A 136 12.23 20.91 -3.91
C GLU A 136 11.63 21.91 -4.92
N ASP A 137 12.46 22.52 -5.76
CA ASP A 137 12.04 23.52 -6.76
C ASP A 137 11.08 22.94 -7.81
N LYS A 138 11.23 21.66 -8.12
CA LYS A 138 10.38 20.90 -9.05
C LYS A 138 9.14 20.28 -8.39
N TYR A 139 9.09 20.24 -7.06
CA TYR A 139 8.04 19.54 -6.34
C TYR A 139 6.70 20.27 -6.43
N ARG A 140 5.66 19.53 -6.80
CA ARG A 140 4.28 20.01 -6.86
C ARG A 140 3.40 18.95 -6.22
N GLU A 141 2.92 19.23 -5.01
CA GLU A 141 2.23 18.27 -4.14
C GLU A 141 1.24 17.36 -4.87
N MET A 142 0.34 17.96 -5.68
CA MET A 142 -0.70 17.24 -6.39
C MET A 142 -0.21 16.52 -7.64
N ASP A 143 0.77 17.06 -8.36
CA ASP A 143 1.35 16.41 -9.53
C ASP A 143 2.13 15.17 -9.10
N ASN A 144 2.97 15.31 -8.07
CA ASN A 144 3.70 14.22 -7.44
C ASN A 144 2.76 13.13 -6.92
N TYR A 145 1.69 13.52 -6.21
CA TYR A 145 0.66 12.58 -5.78
C TYR A 145 0.03 11.86 -6.97
N GLY A 146 -0.32 12.59 -8.04
CA GLY A 146 -0.84 12.04 -9.29
C GLY A 146 0.09 11.02 -9.92
N VAL A 147 1.40 11.32 -9.99
CA VAL A 147 2.43 10.39 -10.45
C VAL A 147 2.41 9.11 -9.59
N THR A 148 2.39 9.20 -8.26
CA THR A 148 2.33 7.99 -7.41
C THR A 148 1.11 7.11 -7.69
N LYS A 149 -0.04 7.73 -7.98
CA LYS A 149 -1.30 7.01 -8.26
C LYS A 149 -1.32 6.44 -9.68
N LEU A 150 -0.67 7.09 -10.64
CA LEU A 150 -0.38 6.51 -11.96
C LEU A 150 0.57 5.32 -11.85
N SER A 151 1.65 5.44 -11.07
CA SER A 151 2.60 4.33 -10.83
C SER A 151 1.91 3.09 -10.26
N ASN A 152 0.92 3.25 -9.37
CA ASN A 152 0.14 2.11 -8.87
C ASN A 152 -0.69 1.40 -9.96
N ILE A 153 -1.22 2.14 -10.94
CA ILE A 153 -1.95 1.56 -12.08
C ILE A 153 -0.96 0.83 -13.00
N LEU A 154 0.15 1.47 -13.36
CA LEU A 154 1.18 0.89 -14.23
C LEU A 154 1.78 -0.37 -13.60
N PHE A 155 2.09 -0.32 -12.30
CA PHE A 155 2.57 -1.49 -11.55
C PHE A 155 1.57 -2.63 -11.54
N THR A 156 0.27 -2.35 -11.34
CA THR A 156 -0.77 -3.38 -11.40
C THR A 156 -0.80 -4.07 -12.76
N ASN A 157 -0.79 -3.29 -13.84
CA ASN A 157 -0.83 -3.82 -15.20
C ASN A 157 0.41 -4.67 -15.50
N GLU A 158 1.58 -4.17 -15.12
CA GLU A 158 2.84 -4.88 -15.33
C GLU A 158 2.94 -6.14 -14.48
N LEU A 159 2.48 -6.10 -13.22
CA LEU A 159 2.43 -7.27 -12.35
C LEU A 159 1.51 -8.34 -12.92
N ALA A 160 0.30 -7.98 -13.36
CA ALA A 160 -0.63 -8.90 -14.01
C ALA A 160 -0.01 -9.54 -15.28
N ARG A 161 0.67 -8.73 -16.11
CA ARG A 161 1.38 -9.20 -17.30
C ARG A 161 2.48 -10.20 -16.95
N ARG A 162 3.28 -9.91 -15.91
CA ARG A 162 4.37 -10.79 -15.45
C ARG A 162 3.87 -12.08 -14.82
N ILE A 163 2.82 -12.05 -14.00
CA ILE A 163 2.17 -13.25 -13.44
C ILE A 163 1.75 -14.18 -14.57
N LYS A 164 1.05 -13.64 -15.59
CA LYS A 164 0.62 -14.41 -16.76
C LYS A 164 1.79 -14.97 -17.55
N ALA A 165 2.81 -14.15 -17.83
CA ALA A 165 4.00 -14.58 -18.58
C ALA A 165 4.81 -15.67 -17.87
N ALA A 166 4.80 -15.69 -16.53
CA ALA A 166 5.44 -16.70 -15.71
C ALA A 166 4.59 -17.99 -15.55
N GLY A 167 3.38 -18.05 -16.11
CA GLY A 167 2.48 -19.20 -15.95
C GLY A 167 1.96 -19.39 -14.53
N ILE A 168 1.94 -18.33 -13.71
CA ILE A 168 1.43 -18.41 -12.34
C ILE A 168 -0.09 -18.25 -12.36
N GLU A 169 -0.80 -19.24 -11.84
CA GLU A 169 -2.26 -19.27 -11.78
C GLU A 169 -2.79 -18.87 -10.40
N GLY A 170 -4.06 -18.47 -10.33
CA GLY A 170 -4.76 -18.22 -9.06
C GLY A 170 -4.44 -16.91 -8.35
N ILE A 171 -3.54 -16.07 -8.88
CA ILE A 171 -3.26 -14.73 -8.33
C ILE A 171 -3.91 -13.66 -9.21
N THR A 172 -4.67 -12.74 -8.61
CA THR A 172 -5.23 -11.56 -9.30
C THR A 172 -4.53 -10.28 -8.85
N ALA A 173 -3.98 -9.49 -9.78
CA ALA A 173 -3.57 -8.12 -9.52
C ALA A 173 -4.63 -7.15 -10.06
N ALA A 174 -5.13 -6.27 -9.21
CA ALA A 174 -6.16 -5.29 -9.56
C ALA A 174 -5.83 -3.90 -9.01
N ALA A 175 -6.28 -2.87 -9.72
CA ALA A 175 -6.23 -1.49 -9.25
C ALA A 175 -7.66 -1.00 -9.04
N CYS A 176 -7.89 -0.23 -7.99
CA CYS A 176 -9.18 0.41 -7.76
C CYS A 176 -9.01 1.90 -7.49
N HIS A 177 -10.04 2.67 -7.83
CA HIS A 177 -10.19 4.05 -7.38
C HIS A 177 -11.50 4.14 -6.59
N PRO A 178 -11.46 4.50 -5.30
CA PRO A 178 -12.64 4.45 -4.44
C PRO A 178 -13.59 5.65 -4.59
N GLY A 179 -13.35 6.58 -5.53
CA GLY A 179 -14.09 7.85 -5.61
C GLY A 179 -13.58 8.90 -4.61
N VAL A 180 -14.41 9.89 -4.31
CA VAL A 180 -14.16 10.85 -3.22
C VAL A 180 -14.65 10.23 -1.92
N THR A 181 -13.74 9.97 -0.99
CA THR A 181 -14.04 9.36 0.32
C THR A 181 -13.60 10.27 1.44
N ALA A 182 -14.47 10.49 2.43
CA ALA A 182 -14.12 11.22 3.66
C ALA A 182 -13.06 10.43 4.43
N THR A 183 -11.81 10.88 4.35
CA THR A 183 -10.66 10.24 5.01
C THR A 183 -9.74 11.33 5.55
N ASN A 184 -8.90 10.96 6.52
CA ASN A 184 -7.83 11.83 7.01
C ASN A 184 -6.67 11.99 6.00
N LEU A 185 -6.81 11.53 4.76
CA LEU A 185 -5.73 11.59 3.76
C LEU A 185 -5.28 13.02 3.46
N ALA A 186 -6.20 13.98 3.49
CA ALA A 186 -5.90 15.41 3.32
C ALA A 186 -5.25 16.05 4.56
N THR A 187 -5.30 15.42 5.72
CA THR A 187 -4.76 15.93 7.00
C THR A 187 -3.59 15.10 7.54
N ALA A 188 -3.25 13.98 6.89
CA ALA A 188 -2.19 13.06 7.33
C ALA A 188 -0.76 13.53 6.97
N SER A 189 -0.63 14.70 6.32
CA SER A 189 0.60 15.22 5.70
C SER A 189 1.63 15.83 6.67
N THR A 190 1.39 15.74 7.98
CA THR A 190 2.34 16.13 9.04
C THR A 190 3.07 14.92 9.60
#